data_AF-A0A3C0U8Z4-F1
#
_entry.id   AF-A0A3C0U8Z4-F1
#
_cell.length_a   1.000
_cell.length_b   1.000
_cell.length_c   1.000
_cell.angle_alpha   90.00
_cell.angle_beta   90.00
_cell.angle_gamma   90.00
#
_symmetry.space_group_name_H-M   'P 1'
#
loop_
_entity.id
_entity.type
_entity.pdbx_description
1 polymer ?
#
loop_
_entity_poly.entity_id
_entity_poly.type
_entity_poly.pdbx_seq_one_letter_code
_entity_poly.pdbx_strand_id
1 'polypeptide(L)' 'VENHGKLVEHLWEHFYEDKLYEPTFVRDFPVETSPLVKGHRSKAGVVEKWDLYVR' A
#
# COMPACT_ATOMS: atom_id res chain seq x y z
N VAL A 1 14.59 -0.71 12.40
CA VAL A 1 13.39 -0.84 13.25
C VAL A 1 12.22 -0.80 12.30
N GLU A 2 11.53 -1.92 12.11
CA GLU A 2 10.33 -1.92 11.25
C GLU A 2 9.27 -1.03 11.90
N ASN A 3 8.71 -0.10 11.13
CA ASN A 3 7.62 0.76 11.57
C ASN A 3 6.28 0.10 11.20
N HIS A 4 5.18 0.64 11.73
CA HIS A 4 3.85 0.08 11.55
C HIS A 4 3.48 -0.07 10.07
N GLY A 5 3.77 0.93 9.25
CA GLY A 5 3.49 0.93 7.82
C GLY A 5 4.23 -0.18 7.07
N LYS A 6 5.49 -0.43 7.41
CA LYS A 6 6.28 -1.50 6.76
C LYS A 6 5.77 -2.90 7.14
N LEU A 7 5.34 -3.09 8.38
CA LEU A 7 4.71 -4.35 8.80
C LEU A 7 3.39 -4.61 8.06
N VAL A 8 2.56 -3.58 7.90
CA VAL A 8 1.29 -3.69 7.14
C VAL A 8 1.57 -4.07 5.68
N GLU A 9 2.58 -3.46 5.06
CA GLU A 9 3.00 -3.77 3.70
C GLU A 9 3.46 -5.23 3.57
N HIS A 10 4.35 -5.71 4.45
CA HIS A 10 4.81 -7.10 4.44
C HIS A 10 3.66 -8.12 4.62
N LEU A 11 2.71 -7.84 5.50
CA LEU A 11 1.54 -8.69 5.68
C LEU A 11 0.69 -8.71 4.40
N TRP A 12 0.46 -7.54 3.81
CA TRP A 12 -0.31 -7.44 2.57
C TRP A 12 0.34 -8.21 1.42
N GLU A 13 1.64 -8.02 1.20
CA GLU A 13 2.43 -8.73 0.19
C GLU A 13 2.30 -10.26 0.39
N HIS A 14 2.56 -10.74 1.61
CA HIS A 14 2.50 -12.17 1.94
C HIS A 14 1.12 -12.79 1.71
N PHE A 15 0.04 -12.09 2.03
CA PHE A 15 -1.31 -12.67 1.97
C PHE A 15 -2.02 -12.49 0.62
N TYR A 16 -1.66 -11.47 -0.17
CA TYR A 16 -2.47 -11.04 -1.31
C TYR A 16 -1.72 -10.84 -2.62
N GLU A 17 -0.41 -10.61 -2.63
CA GLU A 17 0.33 -10.33 -3.88
C GLU A 17 0.13 -11.45 -4.93
N ASP A 18 0.21 -12.70 -4.49
CA ASP A 18 0.10 -13.89 -5.34
C ASP A 18 -1.33 -14.19 -5.82
N LYS A 19 -2.33 -13.40 -5.41
CA LYS A 19 -3.76 -13.65 -5.71
C LYS A 19 -4.35 -12.66 -6.71
N LEU A 20 -3.57 -11.68 -7.18
CA LEU A 20 -4.04 -10.61 -8.06
C LEU A 20 -3.81 -10.94 -9.55
N TYR A 21 -4.55 -11.94 -10.06
CA TYR A 21 -4.45 -12.37 -11.46
C TYR A 21 -5.14 -11.42 -12.45
N GLU A 22 -6.21 -10.76 -12.01
CA GLU A 22 -6.86 -9.72 -12.80
C GLU A 22 -6.22 -8.36 -12.53
N PRO A 23 -6.18 -7.44 -13.52
CA PRO A 23 -5.65 -6.09 -13.31
C PRO A 23 -6.30 -5.38 -12.12
N THR A 24 -5.53 -5.20 -11.05
CA THR A 24 -6.03 -4.72 -9.77
C THR A 24 -5.26 -3.47 -9.33
N PHE A 25 -5.99 -2.37 -9.09
CA PHE A 25 -5.44 -1.17 -8.49
C PHE A 25 -5.47 -1.27 -6.95
N VAL A 26 -4.29 -1.40 -6.35
CA VAL A 26 -4.08 -1.36 -4.91
C VAL A 26 -3.77 0.07 -4.51
N ARG A 27 -4.42 0.60 -3.46
CA ARG A 27 -4.42 2.02 -3.12
C ARG A 27 -4.33 2.24 -1.61
N ASP A 28 -4.14 3.50 -1.21
CA ASP A 28 -4.14 3.92 0.18
C ASP A 28 -2.99 3.28 0.99
N PHE A 29 -1.78 3.34 0.44
CA PHE A 29 -0.58 2.84 1.11
C PHE A 29 -0.24 3.65 2.37
N PRO A 30 0.42 3.04 3.38
CA PRO A 30 0.83 3.75 4.58
C PRO A 30 1.72 4.97 4.28
N VAL A 31 1.51 6.09 4.98
CA VAL A 31 2.35 7.29 4.85
C VAL A 31 3.83 7.01 5.09
N GLU A 32 4.13 6.09 6.00
CA GLU A 32 5.49 5.71 6.40
C GLU A 32 6.28 5.01 5.27
N THR A 33 5.60 4.35 4.34
CA THR A 33 6.24 3.67 3.20
C THR A 33 6.29 4.55 1.94
N SER A 34 5.60 5.69 1.96
CA SER A 34 5.42 6.56 0.79
C SER A 34 5.78 8.03 1.07
N PRO A 35 7.06 8.33 1.39
CA PRO A 35 7.49 9.65 1.89
C PRO A 35 7.37 10.79 0.88
N LEU A 36 7.31 10.46 -0.42
CA LEU A 36 7.24 11.44 -1.51
C LEU A 36 5.81 11.67 -2.02
N VAL A 37 4.83 10.94 -1.49
CA VAL A 37 3.44 11.04 -1.93
C VAL A 37 2.65 11.91 -0.95
N LYS A 38 1.71 12.69 -1.47
CA LYS A 38 0.80 13.48 -0.64
C LYS A 38 -0.06 12.56 0.24
N GLY A 39 -0.20 12.91 1.51
CA GLY A 39 -1.15 12.27 2.43
C GLY A 39 -2.59 12.34 1.91
N HIS A 40 -3.39 11.32 2.24
CA HIS A 40 -4.77 11.20 1.76
C HIS A 40 -5.66 12.34 2.29
N ARG A 41 -6.49 12.94 1.42
CA ARG A 41 -7.26 14.16 1.75
C ARG A 41 -8.25 14.01 2.91
N SER A 42 -8.68 12.79 3.19
CA SER A 42 -9.69 12.47 4.21
C SER A 42 -9.40 11.25 5.08
N LYS A 43 -8.28 10.54 4.88
CA LYS A 43 -7.95 9.29 5.60
C LYS A 43 -6.56 9.42 6.21
N ALA A 44 -6.49 9.57 7.53
CA ALA A 44 -5.22 9.69 8.22
C ALA A 44 -4.42 8.37 8.13
N GLY A 45 -3.09 8.47 8.07
CA GLY A 45 -2.19 7.32 8.08
C GLY A 45 -1.90 6.69 6.70
N VAL A 46 -2.53 7.17 5.63
CA VAL A 46 -2.33 6.67 4.26
C VAL A 46 -2.11 7.81 3.25
N VAL A 47 -1.60 7.48 2.07
CA VAL A 47 -1.33 8.42 0.96
C VAL A 47 -2.26 8.19 -0.22
N GLU A 48 -2.45 9.21 -1.08
CA GLU A 48 -3.17 9.07 -2.36
C GLU A 48 -2.28 8.42 -3.45
N LYS A 49 -1.69 7.26 -3.13
CA LYS A 49 -0.91 6.43 -4.05
C LYS A 49 -1.77 5.26 -4.54
N TRP A 50 -1.52 4.83 -5.78
CA TRP A 50 -2.01 3.57 -6.30
C TRP A 50 -0.92 2.86 -7.11
N ASP A 51 -0.89 1.53 -7.03
CA ASP A 51 -0.07 0.66 -7.87
C ASP A 51 -1.00 -0.33 -8.59
N LEU A 52 -0.69 -0.64 -9.86
CA LEU A 52 -1.41 -1.65 -10.64
C LEU A 52 -0.65 -2.97 -10.57
N TYR A 53 -1.35 -4.01 -10.11
CA TYR A 53 -0.83 -5.38 -10.11
C TYR A 53 -1.53 -6.19 -11.21
N VAL A 54 -0.73 -6.95 -11.97
CA VAL A 54 -1.17 -7.95 -12.96
C VAL A 54 -0.22 -9.13 -12.85
N ARG A 55 -0.75 -10.33 -12.56
CA ARG A 55 0.06 -11.54 -12.39
C ARG A 55 -0.45 -12.71 -13.22
#